data_AF-A0A2E2RUC5-F1
#
_entry.id   AF-A0A2E2RUC5-F1
#
_cell.length_a   1.000
_cell.length_b   1.000
_cell.length_c   1.000
_cell.angle_alpha   90.00
_cell.angle_beta   90.00
_cell.angle_gamma   90.00
#
_symmetry.space_group_name_H-M   'P 1'
#
loop_
_entity.id
_entity.type
_entity.pdbx_description
1 polymer ?
#
loop_
_entity_poly.entity_id
_entity_poly.type
_entity_poly.pdbx_seq_one_letter_code
_entity_poly.pdbx_strand_id
1 'polypeptide(L)'
;MVDELNTRFRQAKYGLNYHNGYIQVSSDDLVQIEIETPFWSLISDPIWKNVDLDMKEALDLRDSDGRDPAFYAARALESTIKIISDHRGWTHGGEKGAHSYIENLASKKNGFVNEWESTLLKEFFTHVRNPFGHGAGSGKMPSLSRTQTEWAIEFSMIWIKNLVRRL
;
A
#
# COMPACT_ATOMS: atom_id res chain seq x y z
N MET A 1 20.82 10.00 -9.43
CA MET A 1 20.23 11.37 -9.52
C MET A 1 19.20 11.59 -8.43
N VAL A 2 18.29 10.64 -8.18
CA VAL A 2 17.36 10.63 -7.03
C VAL A 2 18.09 10.67 -5.67
N ASP A 3 19.10 9.82 -5.49
CA ASP A 3 19.84 9.74 -4.21
C ASP A 3 20.58 11.02 -3.85
N GLU A 4 21.07 11.75 -4.85
CA GLU A 4 21.78 13.00 -4.63
C GLU A 4 20.82 14.12 -4.23
N LEU A 5 19.63 14.19 -4.85
CA LEU A 5 18.59 15.15 -4.47
C LEU A 5 18.09 14.89 -3.04
N ASN A 6 17.84 13.63 -2.68
CA ASN A 6 17.45 13.25 -1.32
C ASN A 6 18.57 13.49 -0.29
N THR A 7 19.83 13.32 -0.70
CA THR A 7 20.98 13.66 0.16
C THR A 7 21.06 15.16 0.40
N ARG A 8 20.77 16.00 -0.61
CA ARG A 8 20.73 17.46 -0.46
C ARG A 8 19.58 17.92 0.44
N PHE A 9 18.39 17.32 0.33
CA PHE A 9 17.28 17.62 1.25
C PHE A 9 17.63 17.30 2.71
N ARG A 10 18.22 16.12 2.97
CA ARG A 10 18.70 15.73 4.30
C ARG A 10 19.78 16.67 4.84
N GLN A 11 20.79 17.00 4.04
CA GLN A 11 21.84 17.95 4.44
C GLN A 11 21.29 19.33 4.79
N ALA A 12 20.26 19.77 4.05
CA ALA A 12 19.59 21.05 4.28
C ALA A 12 18.53 21.00 5.40
N LYS A 13 18.32 19.85 6.06
CA LYS A 13 17.29 19.61 7.09
C LYS A 13 15.87 19.93 6.61
N TYR A 14 15.63 19.83 5.30
CA TYR A 14 14.28 19.79 4.78
C TYR A 14 13.78 18.35 4.95
N GLY A 15 12.68 18.16 5.67
CA GLY A 15 11.99 16.87 5.73
C GLY A 15 11.28 16.62 4.41
N LEU A 16 12.03 16.45 3.32
CA LEU A 16 11.52 16.27 1.96
C LEU A 16 12.25 15.10 1.29
N ASN A 17 11.52 14.31 0.51
CA ASN A 17 12.05 13.21 -0.29
C ASN A 17 11.48 13.15 -1.68
N TYR A 18 12.36 12.88 -2.63
CA TYR A 18 12.04 12.62 -4.01
C TYR A 18 12.05 11.12 -4.32
N HIS A 19 10.96 10.60 -4.90
CA HIS A 19 10.90 9.26 -5.48
C HIS A 19 9.94 9.24 -6.68
N ASN A 20 10.28 8.48 -7.72
CA ASN A 20 9.46 8.27 -8.92
C ASN A 20 8.73 9.51 -9.49
N GLY A 21 9.31 10.71 -9.40
CA GLY A 21 8.74 11.96 -9.90
C GLY A 21 8.07 12.88 -8.88
N TYR A 22 7.99 12.49 -7.61
CA TYR A 22 7.21 13.19 -6.56
C TYR A 22 8.10 13.64 -5.41
N ILE A 23 7.80 14.79 -4.80
CA ILE A 23 8.45 15.30 -3.59
C ILE A 23 7.46 15.20 -2.42
N GLN A 24 7.84 14.55 -1.32
CA GLN A 24 6.97 14.29 -0.16
C GLN A 24 7.61 14.69 1.15
N VAL A 25 6.78 15.06 2.14
CA VAL A 25 7.29 15.42 3.48
C VAL A 25 7.68 14.16 4.25
N SER A 26 8.90 14.16 4.80
CA SER A 26 9.45 13.09 5.65
C SER A 26 9.49 13.54 7.10
N SER A 27 8.81 12.81 7.98
CA SER A 27 8.80 13.03 9.43
C SER A 27 9.78 12.15 10.19
N ASP A 28 10.24 11.04 9.60
CA ASP A 28 11.14 10.05 10.24
C ASP A 28 12.12 9.44 9.22
N ASP A 29 13.42 9.74 9.40
CA ASP A 29 14.51 9.25 8.54
C ASP A 29 14.59 7.71 8.50
N LEU A 30 14.23 7.02 9.59
CA LEU A 30 14.33 5.57 9.67
C LEU A 30 13.19 4.89 8.89
N VAL A 31 11.97 5.42 9.00
CA VAL A 31 10.82 4.97 8.19
C VAL A 31 11.14 5.12 6.71
N GLN A 32 11.69 6.27 6.32
CA GLN A 32 12.11 6.50 4.94
C GLN A 32 13.14 5.47 4.46
N ILE A 33 14.19 5.22 5.25
CA ILE A 33 15.31 4.35 4.86
C ILE A 33 14.87 2.88 4.80
N GLU A 34 14.09 2.42 5.78
CA GLU A 34 13.78 1.00 5.95
C GLU A 34 12.46 0.57 5.28
N ILE A 35 11.51 1.49 5.10
CA ILE A 35 10.19 1.22 4.56
C ILE A 35 10.04 1.83 3.17
N GLU A 36 10.09 3.16 3.06
CA GLU A 36 9.72 3.86 1.82
C GLU A 36 10.72 3.59 0.68
N THR A 37 12.01 3.78 0.92
CA THR A 37 13.04 3.62 -0.13
C THR A 37 13.06 2.20 -0.70
N PRO A 38 13.05 1.12 0.12
CA PRO A 38 12.98 -0.23 -0.40
C PRO A 38 11.65 -0.55 -1.07
N PHE A 39 10.55 0.05 -0.59
CA PHE A 39 9.23 -0.10 -1.21
C PHE A 39 9.22 0.46 -2.64
N TRP A 40 9.63 1.72 -2.84
CA TRP A 40 9.63 2.37 -4.16
C TRP A 40 10.57 1.68 -5.16
N SER A 41 11.71 1.20 -4.67
CA SER A 41 12.64 0.42 -5.49
C SER A 41 11.98 -0.85 -6.05
N LEU A 42 11.25 -1.59 -5.21
CA LEU A 42 10.60 -2.85 -5.63
C LEU A 42 9.46 -2.66 -6.62
N ILE A 43 8.66 -1.60 -6.44
CA ILE A 43 7.48 -1.35 -7.29
C ILE A 43 7.80 -0.50 -8.54
N SER A 44 9.08 -0.29 -8.84
CA SER A 44 9.51 0.45 -10.04
C SER A 44 9.32 -0.34 -11.34
N ASP A 45 9.13 -1.66 -11.27
CA ASP A 45 8.84 -2.50 -12.43
C ASP A 45 7.46 -2.15 -13.03
N PRO A 46 7.32 -2.04 -14.37
CA PRO A 46 6.06 -1.73 -15.04
C PRO A 46 4.85 -2.60 -14.67
N ILE A 47 5.06 -3.85 -14.23
CA ILE A 47 3.96 -4.71 -13.77
C ILE A 47 3.23 -4.09 -12.56
N TRP A 48 3.90 -3.25 -11.77
CA TRP A 48 3.38 -2.61 -10.56
C TRP A 48 2.82 -1.20 -10.82
N LYS A 49 2.64 -0.78 -12.07
CA LYS A 49 2.21 0.59 -12.41
C LYS A 49 0.96 1.06 -11.67
N ASN A 50 -0.05 0.19 -11.50
CA ASN A 50 -1.26 0.56 -10.76
C ASN A 50 -1.00 0.69 -9.25
N VAL A 51 -0.06 -0.09 -8.70
CA VAL A 51 0.37 0.00 -7.30
C VAL A 51 1.12 1.31 -7.06
N ASP A 52 2.02 1.69 -7.98
CA ASP A 52 2.75 2.96 -7.94
C ASP A 52 1.79 4.17 -7.97
N LEU A 53 0.83 4.18 -8.89
CA LEU A 53 -0.16 5.25 -9.00
C LEU A 53 -1.02 5.39 -7.73
N ASP A 54 -1.55 4.28 -7.21
CA ASP A 54 -2.41 4.31 -6.03
C ASP A 54 -1.64 4.73 -4.77
N MET A 55 -0.37 4.34 -4.63
CA MET A 55 0.44 4.75 -3.49
C MET A 55 0.86 6.22 -3.55
N LYS A 56 1.12 6.76 -4.74
CA LYS A 56 1.37 8.19 -4.92
C LYS A 56 0.14 9.01 -4.55
N GLU A 57 -1.03 8.62 -5.06
CA GLU A 57 -2.30 9.27 -4.71
C GLU A 57 -2.57 9.22 -3.20
N ALA A 58 -2.30 8.08 -2.55
CA ALA A 58 -2.43 7.95 -1.10
C ALA A 58 -1.55 8.94 -0.33
N LEU A 59 -0.34 9.23 -0.81
CA LEU A 59 0.59 10.12 -0.13
C LEU A 59 0.31 11.59 -0.47
N ASP A 60 -0.07 11.89 -1.71
CA ASP A 60 -0.48 13.23 -2.11
C ASP A 60 -1.71 13.68 -1.31
N LEU A 61 -2.71 12.80 -1.17
CA LEU A 61 -3.89 13.06 -0.34
C LEU A 61 -3.56 13.15 1.15
N ARG A 62 -2.57 12.39 1.65
CA ARG A 62 -2.12 12.53 3.05
C ARG A 62 -1.50 13.91 3.27
N ASP A 63 -0.64 14.36 2.36
CA ASP A 63 0.13 15.60 2.50
C ASP A 63 -0.74 16.84 2.25
N SER A 64 -1.82 16.72 1.48
CA SER A 64 -2.78 17.79 1.20
C SER A 64 -4.01 17.81 2.12
N ASP A 65 -4.08 16.97 3.16
CA ASP A 65 -5.29 16.71 3.96
C ASP A 65 -6.53 16.38 3.09
N GLY A 66 -6.27 15.65 2.00
CA GLY A 66 -7.25 15.16 1.04
C GLY A 66 -8.12 14.02 1.58
N ARG A 67 -9.11 13.63 0.78
CA ARG A 67 -10.12 12.66 1.19
C ARG A 67 -9.60 11.21 1.09
N ASP A 68 -9.79 10.46 2.17
CA ASP A 68 -9.61 9.00 2.26
C ASP A 68 -8.22 8.47 1.78
N PRO A 69 -7.07 9.00 2.26
CA PRO A 69 -5.74 8.55 1.77
C PRO A 69 -5.47 7.06 2.01
N ALA A 70 -5.93 6.53 3.15
CA ALA A 70 -5.82 5.12 3.50
C ALA A 70 -6.54 4.18 2.52
N PHE A 71 -7.61 4.66 1.86
CA PHE A 71 -8.33 3.88 0.86
C PHE A 71 -7.44 3.58 -0.34
N TYR A 72 -6.71 4.58 -0.83
CA TYR A 72 -5.79 4.42 -1.96
C TYR A 72 -4.62 3.49 -1.64
N ALA A 73 -4.05 3.60 -0.43
CA ALA A 73 -3.01 2.67 0.01
C ALA A 73 -3.52 1.21 0.08
N ALA A 74 -4.72 1.01 0.62
CA ALA A 74 -5.33 -0.32 0.64
C ALA A 74 -5.65 -0.84 -0.78
N ARG A 75 -5.99 0.05 -1.72
CA ARG A 75 -6.24 -0.28 -3.13
C ARG A 75 -4.97 -0.72 -3.85
N ALA A 76 -3.83 -0.10 -3.52
CA ALA A 76 -2.52 -0.54 -3.98
C ALA A 76 -2.15 -1.94 -3.46
N LEU A 77 -2.43 -2.21 -2.17
CA LEU A 77 -2.25 -3.54 -1.59
C LEU A 77 -3.16 -4.59 -2.25
N GLU A 78 -4.43 -4.25 -2.49
CA GLU A 78 -5.37 -5.10 -3.23
C GLU A 78 -4.85 -5.43 -4.64
N SER A 79 -4.37 -4.42 -5.35
CA SER A 79 -3.78 -4.58 -6.70
C SER A 79 -2.55 -5.47 -6.67
N THR A 80 -1.68 -5.31 -5.66
CA THR A 80 -0.49 -6.17 -5.47
C THR A 80 -0.89 -7.63 -5.32
N ILE A 81 -1.86 -7.93 -4.45
CA ILE A 81 -2.36 -9.29 -4.23
C ILE A 81 -2.93 -9.89 -5.52
N LYS A 82 -3.70 -9.10 -6.29
CA LYS A 82 -4.27 -9.53 -7.58
C LYS A 82 -3.19 -9.84 -8.61
N ILE A 83 -2.22 -8.95 -8.79
CA ILE A 83 -1.10 -9.13 -9.72
C ILE A 83 -0.32 -10.41 -9.38
N ILE A 84 -0.04 -10.66 -8.10
CA ILE A 84 0.63 -11.89 -7.65
C ILE A 84 -0.21 -13.13 -7.99
N SER A 85 -1.51 -13.08 -7.73
CA SER A 85 -2.43 -14.17 -8.03
C SER A 85 -2.46 -14.47 -9.53
N ASP A 86 -2.55 -13.44 -10.37
CA ASP A 86 -2.54 -13.55 -11.83
C ASP A 86 -1.21 -14.10 -12.35
N HIS A 87 -0.08 -13.56 -11.87
CA HIS A 87 1.27 -13.99 -12.27
C HIS A 87 1.53 -15.46 -11.94
N ARG A 88 0.95 -15.98 -10.85
CA ARG A 88 1.07 -17.38 -10.43
C ARG A 88 -0.01 -18.30 -11.02
N GLY A 89 -0.97 -17.76 -11.78
CA GLY A 89 -2.10 -18.52 -12.33
C GLY A 89 -3.05 -19.05 -11.25
N TRP A 90 -3.24 -18.30 -10.17
CA TRP A 90 -4.11 -18.63 -9.04
C TRP A 90 -5.48 -17.94 -9.10
N THR A 91 -5.73 -17.15 -10.13
CA THR A 91 -7.04 -16.51 -10.39
C THR A 91 -7.92 -17.44 -11.21
N HIS A 92 -9.19 -17.59 -10.80
CA HIS A 92 -10.14 -18.53 -11.40
C HIS A 92 -11.37 -17.84 -12.03
N GLY A 93 -11.47 -16.51 -11.96
CA GLY A 93 -12.55 -15.71 -12.57
C GLY A 93 -13.84 -15.65 -11.75
N GLY A 94 -13.84 -16.21 -10.53
CA GLY A 94 -14.99 -16.23 -9.61
C GLY A 94 -14.79 -15.37 -8.36
N GLU A 95 -13.64 -14.69 -8.25
CA GLU A 95 -13.25 -13.90 -7.09
C GLU A 95 -14.16 -12.67 -6.91
N LYS A 96 -14.73 -12.50 -5.71
CA LYS A 96 -15.72 -11.43 -5.42
C LYS A 96 -15.13 -10.21 -4.71
N GLY A 97 -13.80 -10.15 -4.58
CA GLY A 97 -13.08 -9.07 -3.92
C GLY A 97 -11.76 -9.55 -3.30
N ALA A 98 -11.07 -8.65 -2.58
CA ALA A 98 -9.75 -8.89 -2.00
C ALA A 98 -9.66 -10.19 -1.18
N HIS A 99 -10.69 -10.50 -0.38
CA HIS A 99 -10.72 -11.72 0.45
C HIS A 99 -10.55 -13.01 -0.36
N SER A 100 -11.20 -13.11 -1.54
CA SER A 100 -11.06 -14.29 -2.40
C SER A 100 -9.64 -14.47 -2.91
N TYR A 101 -8.96 -13.38 -3.28
CA TYR A 101 -7.56 -13.47 -3.70
C TYR A 101 -6.63 -13.82 -2.53
N ILE A 102 -6.89 -13.29 -1.34
CA ILE A 102 -6.12 -13.65 -0.12
C ILE A 102 -6.30 -15.15 0.22
N GLU A 103 -7.51 -15.70 0.02
CA GLU A 103 -7.76 -17.13 0.17
C GLU A 103 -6.96 -17.96 -0.82
N ASN A 104 -6.86 -17.52 -2.08
CA ASN A 104 -6.03 -18.18 -3.07
C ASN A 104 -4.57 -18.22 -2.62
N LEU A 105 -4.02 -17.09 -2.14
CA LEU A 105 -2.64 -17.00 -1.63
C LEU A 105 -2.41 -17.93 -0.42
N ALA A 106 -3.38 -18.02 0.48
CA ALA A 106 -3.30 -18.80 1.73
C ALA A 106 -3.67 -20.27 1.58
N SER A 107 -4.18 -20.68 0.41
CA SER A 107 -4.64 -22.05 0.20
C SER A 107 -3.52 -23.05 0.46
N LYS A 108 -3.87 -24.25 0.98
CA LYS A 108 -2.89 -25.32 1.24
C LYS A 108 -2.05 -25.69 0.01
N LYS A 109 -2.60 -25.50 -1.19
CA LYS A 109 -1.92 -25.75 -2.46
C LYS A 109 -0.86 -24.69 -2.77
N ASN A 110 -1.16 -23.41 -2.50
CA ASN A 110 -0.31 -22.31 -2.92
C ASN A 110 0.68 -21.88 -1.82
N GLY A 111 0.26 -21.91 -0.55
CA GLY A 111 1.12 -21.70 0.61
C GLY A 111 1.94 -20.41 0.59
N PHE A 112 1.47 -19.36 -0.09
CA PHE A 112 2.23 -18.13 -0.29
C PHE A 112 2.22 -17.23 0.95
N VAL A 113 1.11 -17.27 1.68
CA VAL A 113 0.95 -16.65 3.00
C VAL A 113 0.41 -17.69 3.98
N ASN A 114 0.77 -17.53 5.25
CA ASN A 114 0.25 -18.35 6.34
C ASN A 114 -1.18 -17.93 6.72
N GLU A 115 -1.87 -18.79 7.48
CA GLU A 115 -3.24 -18.54 7.93
C GLU A 115 -3.35 -17.22 8.72
N TRP A 116 -2.42 -16.94 9.64
CA TRP A 116 -2.46 -15.72 10.43
C TRP A 116 -2.22 -14.45 9.58
N GLU A 117 -1.40 -14.56 8.53
CA GLU A 117 -1.14 -13.47 7.58
C GLU A 117 -2.39 -13.17 6.74
N SER A 118 -3.05 -14.24 6.29
CA SER A 118 -4.34 -14.18 5.59
C SER A 118 -5.41 -13.49 6.43
N THR A 119 -5.54 -13.91 7.69
CA THR A 119 -6.48 -13.28 8.64
C THR A 119 -6.19 -11.80 8.83
N LEU A 120 -4.92 -11.43 9.08
CA LEU A 120 -4.54 -10.04 9.27
C LEU A 120 -4.83 -9.16 8.04
N LEU A 121 -4.53 -9.66 6.83
CA LEU A 121 -4.85 -8.96 5.57
C LEU A 121 -6.37 -8.80 5.42
N LYS A 122 -7.16 -9.86 5.66
CA LYS A 122 -8.62 -9.80 5.56
C LYS A 122 -9.22 -8.79 6.53
N GLU A 123 -8.77 -8.78 7.77
CA GLU A 123 -9.22 -7.81 8.80
C GLU A 123 -8.88 -6.37 8.40
N PHE A 124 -7.69 -6.13 7.85
CA PHE A 124 -7.33 -4.83 7.31
C PHE A 124 -8.30 -4.38 6.20
N PHE A 125 -8.61 -5.26 5.24
CA PHE A 125 -9.58 -4.92 4.19
C PHE A 125 -10.99 -4.68 4.74
N THR A 126 -11.42 -5.46 5.73
CA THR A 126 -12.73 -5.33 6.38
C THR A 126 -12.87 -3.99 7.10
N HIS A 127 -11.85 -3.57 7.84
CA HIS A 127 -11.95 -2.43 8.75
C HIS A 127 -11.36 -1.12 8.21
N VAL A 128 -10.41 -1.18 7.28
CA VAL A 128 -9.70 0.00 6.77
C VAL A 128 -10.06 0.31 5.32
N ARG A 129 -10.37 -0.69 4.49
CA ARG A 129 -10.67 -0.46 3.07
C ARG A 129 -12.17 -0.35 2.80
N ASN A 130 -12.93 -1.37 3.20
CA ASN A 130 -14.35 -1.49 2.84
C ASN A 130 -15.21 -0.32 3.33
N PRO A 131 -15.02 0.23 4.55
CA PRO A 131 -15.86 1.33 5.02
C PRO A 131 -15.71 2.61 4.19
N PHE A 132 -14.58 2.79 3.51
CA PHE A 132 -14.29 3.95 2.66
C PHE A 132 -14.63 3.71 1.19
N GLY A 133 -14.74 2.44 0.78
CA GLY A 133 -15.16 2.05 -0.58
C GLY A 133 -16.68 2.03 -0.80
N HIS A 134 -17.47 2.18 0.27
CA HIS A 134 -18.94 2.21 0.20
C HIS A 134 -19.48 3.57 0.65
N GLY A 135 -20.57 4.03 0.02
CA GLY A 135 -21.24 5.26 0.43
C GLY A 135 -21.92 5.09 1.80
N ALA A 136 -21.90 6.13 2.64
CA ALA A 136 -22.49 6.10 3.98
C ALA A 136 -24.03 6.10 4.01
N GLY A 137 -24.70 6.29 2.86
CA GLY A 137 -26.15 6.46 2.81
C GLY A 137 -26.59 7.66 3.67
N SER A 138 -27.50 7.43 4.62
CA SER A 138 -27.93 8.43 5.62
C SER A 138 -27.00 8.53 6.85
N GLY A 139 -25.97 7.68 6.94
CA GLY A 139 -25.00 7.67 8.03
C GLY A 139 -23.87 8.68 7.86
N LYS A 140 -23.00 8.77 8.86
CA LYS A 140 -21.73 9.51 8.77
C LYS A 140 -20.68 8.63 8.09
N MET A 141 -19.89 9.22 7.19
CA MET A 141 -18.70 8.54 6.67
C MET A 141 -17.75 8.22 7.83
N PRO A 142 -17.17 7.02 7.87
CA PRO A 142 -16.06 6.74 8.77
C PRO A 142 -14.89 7.66 8.44
N SER A 143 -14.09 8.00 9.45
CA SER A 143 -12.87 8.79 9.28
C SER A 143 -11.77 8.19 10.14
N LEU A 144 -10.58 8.05 9.58
CA LEU A 144 -9.38 7.75 10.34
C LEU A 144 -8.78 9.04 10.89
N SER A 145 -8.12 8.96 12.04
CA SER A 145 -7.21 10.01 12.48
C SER A 145 -6.01 10.09 11.53
N ARG A 146 -5.23 11.17 11.61
CA ARG A 146 -3.99 11.31 10.85
C ARG A 146 -3.01 10.16 11.13
N THR A 147 -2.79 9.83 12.40
CA THR A 147 -1.93 8.71 12.79
C THR A 147 -2.44 7.35 12.30
N GLN A 148 -3.77 7.14 12.28
CA GLN A 148 -4.34 5.92 11.70
C GLN A 148 -4.18 5.88 10.18
N THR A 149 -4.22 7.03 9.51
CA THR A 149 -3.99 7.14 8.07
C THR A 149 -2.53 6.84 7.72
N GLU A 150 -1.59 7.44 8.45
CA GLU A 150 -0.15 7.19 8.32
C GLU A 150 0.16 5.71 8.54
N TRP A 151 -0.37 5.12 9.62
CA TRP A 151 -0.25 3.69 9.88
C TRP A 151 -0.80 2.84 8.72
N ALA A 152 -1.97 3.16 8.17
CA ALA A 152 -2.56 2.37 7.09
C ALA A 152 -1.73 2.42 5.80
N ILE A 153 -1.10 3.58 5.51
CA ILE A 153 -0.18 3.75 4.38
C ILE A 153 1.08 2.91 4.59
N GLU A 154 1.73 3.04 5.75
CA GLU A 154 2.95 2.29 6.08
C GLU A 154 2.69 0.78 6.13
N PHE A 155 1.57 0.37 6.71
CA PHE A 155 1.12 -1.02 6.73
C PHE A 155 1.01 -1.58 5.31
N SER A 156 0.40 -0.82 4.40
CA SER A 156 0.27 -1.20 3.00
C SER A 156 1.63 -1.31 2.33
N MET A 157 2.53 -0.33 2.53
CA MET A 157 3.91 -0.39 1.99
C MET A 157 4.67 -1.62 2.50
N ILE A 158 4.60 -1.91 3.80
CA ILE A 158 5.28 -3.06 4.40
C ILE A 158 4.76 -4.37 3.81
N TRP A 159 3.44 -4.53 3.69
CA TRP A 159 2.84 -5.73 3.12
C TRP A 159 3.15 -5.88 1.63
N ILE A 160 3.05 -4.81 0.84
CA ILE A 160 3.41 -4.84 -0.58
C ILE A 160 4.89 -5.25 -0.72
N LYS A 161 5.79 -4.58 -0.02
CA LYS A 161 7.24 -4.92 0.01
C LYS A 161 7.45 -6.40 0.36
N ASN A 162 6.75 -6.89 1.39
CA ASN A 162 6.88 -8.26 1.85
C ASN A 162 6.38 -9.27 0.80
N LEU A 163 5.21 -9.04 0.20
CA LEU A 163 4.61 -9.92 -0.81
C LEU A 163 5.42 -9.93 -2.11
N VAL A 164 5.85 -8.76 -2.59
CA VAL A 164 6.67 -8.67 -3.82
C VAL A 164 8.02 -9.37 -3.65
N ARG A 165 8.65 -9.30 -2.46
CA ARG A 165 9.91 -10.02 -2.19
C ARG A 165 9.79 -11.54 -2.17
N ARG A 166 8.58 -12.09 -2.02
CA ARG A 166 8.32 -13.54 -2.05
C ARG A 166 8.10 -14.08 -3.47
N LEU A 167 8.01 -13.21 -4.47
CA LEU A 167 7.88 -13.62 -5.87
C LEU A 167 9.17 -14.22 -6.40
#